data_AF-A0A433TL17-F1
#
_entry.id   AF-A0A433TL17-F1
#
_cell.length_a   1.000
_cell.length_b   1.000
_cell.length_c   1.000
_cell.angle_alpha   90.00
_cell.angle_beta   90.00
_cell.angle_gamma   90.00
#
_symmetry.space_group_name_H-M   'P 1'
#
loop_
_entity.id
_entity.type
_entity.pdbx_description
1 polymer ?
#
loop_
_entity_poly.entity_id
_entity_poly.type
_entity_poly.pdbx_seq_one_letter_code
_entity_poly.pdbx_strand_id
1 'polypeptide(L)'
;FSIQECGHGWTSMKGRVIFWFHLNPTTNSGYVMFKLYGQQCQKCNNGKYEHAMWYPEEVVKVIGNVYNRVGQIFYGFVRPPLRIDRRQGKPRNQHNAELCQACKEGLC
;
A
#
# COMPACT_ATOMS: atom_id res chain seq x y z
N PHE A 1 6.49 -5.90 12.74
CA PHE A 1 5.60 -7.05 12.48
C PHE A 1 6.43 -8.31 12.53
N SER A 2 5.91 -9.40 13.07
CA SER A 2 6.51 -10.74 13.00
C SER A 2 5.48 -11.70 12.41
N ILE A 3 5.90 -12.55 11.49
CA ILE A 3 5.01 -13.60 10.94
C ILE A 3 4.63 -14.55 12.06
N GLN A 4 3.36 -14.93 12.12
CA GLN A 4 2.84 -15.88 13.11
C GLN A 4 3.50 -17.27 13.00
N GLU A 5 3.74 -17.78 11.78
CA GLU A 5 4.36 -19.10 11.54
C GLU A 5 5.82 -19.20 12.01
N CYS A 6 6.70 -18.23 11.69
CA CYS A 6 8.14 -18.33 12.00
C CYS A 6 8.68 -17.25 12.95
N GLY A 7 7.85 -16.38 13.50
CA GLY A 7 8.25 -15.29 14.40
C GLY A 7 9.17 -14.23 13.77
N HIS A 8 9.49 -14.40 12.47
CA HIS A 8 10.42 -13.54 11.77
C HIS A 8 9.76 -12.21 11.45
N GLY A 9 10.36 -11.13 11.95
CA GLY A 9 9.88 -9.79 11.69
C GLY A 9 10.84 -8.95 10.87
N TRP A 10 10.29 -8.19 9.92
CA TRP A 10 11.03 -7.19 9.17
C TRP A 10 10.18 -5.93 9.00
N THR A 11 10.86 -4.86 8.60
CA THR A 11 10.23 -3.58 8.25
C THR A 11 10.42 -3.36 6.76
N SER A 12 9.34 -3.07 6.04
CA SER A 12 9.41 -2.64 4.65
C SER A 12 9.20 -1.13 4.57
N MET A 13 10.17 -0.42 3.99
CA MET A 13 10.14 1.03 3.77
C MET A 13 9.63 1.42 2.37
N LYS A 14 9.35 0.43 1.52
CA LYS A 14 8.90 0.57 0.13
C LYS A 14 7.68 -0.30 -0.15
N GLY A 15 6.70 -0.26 0.75
CA GLY A 15 5.40 -0.89 0.49
C GLY A 15 4.70 -0.27 -0.72
N ARG A 16 3.91 -1.06 -1.44
CA ARG A 16 3.10 -0.62 -2.57
C ARG A 16 1.63 -0.90 -2.29
N VAL A 17 0.78 0.06 -2.61
CA VAL A 17 -0.67 -0.10 -2.61
C VAL A 17 -1.23 0.53 -3.88
N ILE A 18 -2.27 -0.10 -4.44
CA ILE A 18 -3.04 0.44 -5.56
C ILE A 18 -4.48 0.59 -5.11
N PHE A 19 -5.12 1.69 -5.53
CA PHE A 19 -6.53 1.95 -5.33
C PHE A 19 -7.23 2.04 -6.68
N TRP A 20 -8.38 1.40 -6.78
CA TRP A 20 -9.34 1.56 -7.85
C TRP A 20 -10.62 2.11 -7.27
N PHE A 21 -11.27 3.02 -7.98
CA PHE A 21 -12.53 3.58 -7.54
C PHE A 21 -13.43 3.82 -8.75
N HIS A 22 -14.73 3.75 -8.50
CA HIS A 22 -15.75 3.99 -9.49
C HIS A 22 -16.96 4.62 -8.83
N LEU A 23 -17.59 5.57 -9.52
CA LEU A 23 -18.86 6.17 -9.14
C LEU A 23 -19.83 6.01 -10.30
N ASN A 24 -20.99 5.40 -10.04
CA ASN A 24 -22.11 5.37 -10.97
C ASN A 24 -22.98 6.63 -10.72
N PRO A 25 -23.02 7.58 -11.67
CA PRO A 25 -23.79 8.82 -11.49
C PRO A 25 -25.30 8.60 -11.53
N THR A 26 -25.78 7.55 -12.20
CA THR A 26 -27.22 7.24 -12.30
C THR A 26 -27.79 6.73 -10.99
N THR A 27 -27.04 5.90 -10.27
CA THR A 27 -27.45 5.34 -8.97
C THR A 27 -26.89 6.09 -7.77
N ASN A 28 -26.05 7.11 -8.02
CA ASN A 28 -25.27 7.84 -7.03
C ASN A 28 -24.55 6.91 -6.03
N SER A 29 -24.02 5.80 -6.52
CA SER A 29 -23.35 4.78 -5.72
C SER A 29 -21.99 4.44 -6.30
N GLY A 30 -21.03 4.12 -5.44
CA GLY A 30 -19.67 3.87 -5.84
C GLY A 30 -18.97 2.90 -4.92
N TYR A 31 -17.77 2.49 -5.33
CA TYR A 31 -16.91 1.62 -4.54
C TYR A 31 -15.46 2.08 -4.65
N VAL A 32 -14.69 1.70 -3.64
CA VAL A 32 -13.23 1.82 -3.61
C VAL A 32 -12.67 0.45 -3.29
N MET A 33 -11.80 -0.05 -4.15
CA MET A 33 -11.05 -1.28 -3.97
C MET A 33 -9.58 -0.95 -3.79
N PHE A 34 -8.86 -1.77 -3.05
CA PHE A 34 -7.42 -1.63 -2.91
C PHE A 34 -6.71 -2.97 -2.95
N LYS A 35 -5.46 -2.96 -3.40
CA LYS A 35 -4.53 -4.10 -3.31
C LYS A 35 -3.29 -3.63 -2.57
N LEU A 36 -3.06 -4.23 -1.40
CA LEU A 36 -1.81 -4.08 -0.67
C LEU A 36 -0.84 -5.17 -1.13
N TYR A 37 0.33 -4.78 -1.60
CA TYR A 37 1.35 -5.71 -2.05
C TYR A 37 2.13 -6.26 -0.87
N GLY A 38 2.29 -7.58 -0.84
CA GLY A 38 3.01 -8.27 0.21
C GLY A 38 4.49 -8.49 -0.10
N GLN A 39 5.16 -9.11 0.87
CA GLN A 39 6.54 -9.57 0.75
C GLN A 39 6.64 -10.99 1.31
N GLN A 40 7.37 -11.85 0.62
CA GLN A 40 7.66 -13.21 1.09
C GLN A 40 8.65 -13.17 2.25
N CYS A 41 8.47 -14.11 3.17
CA CYS A 41 9.43 -14.31 4.24
C CYS A 41 10.70 -14.95 3.73
N GLN A 42 11.84 -14.30 3.98
CA GLN A 42 13.14 -14.90 3.67
C GLN A 42 13.42 -16.21 4.44
N LYS A 43 12.90 -16.35 5.67
CA LYS A 43 13.13 -17.54 6.50
C LYS A 43 12.18 -18.69 6.19
N CYS A 44 10.89 -18.39 6.08
CA CYS A 44 9.87 -19.41 5.85
C CYS A 44 9.92 -19.95 4.39
N ASN A 45 10.28 -19.11 3.41
CA ASN A 45 10.37 -19.43 1.97
C ASN A 45 9.22 -20.32 1.42
N ASN A 46 8.01 -20.13 1.94
CA ASN A 46 6.82 -20.94 1.65
C ASN A 46 6.05 -20.44 0.41
N GLY A 47 6.60 -19.46 -0.32
CA GLY A 47 5.97 -18.82 -1.48
C GLY A 47 4.82 -17.85 -1.16
N LYS A 48 4.38 -17.76 0.10
CA LYS A 48 3.25 -16.89 0.49
C LYS A 48 3.70 -15.43 0.66
N TYR A 49 2.87 -14.51 0.18
CA TYR A 49 3.08 -13.08 0.38
C TYR A 49 2.40 -12.61 1.68
N GLU A 50 3.18 -11.99 2.55
CA GLU A 50 2.68 -11.41 3.79
C GLU A 50 2.45 -9.91 3.62
N HIS A 51 1.27 -9.43 4.02
CA HIS A 51 0.97 -8.00 4.01
C HIS A 51 1.74 -7.28 5.12
N ALA A 52 2.29 -6.11 4.79
CA ALA A 52 2.89 -5.25 5.80
C ALA A 52 1.81 -4.66 6.71
N MET A 53 2.13 -4.51 8.00
CA MET A 53 1.35 -3.64 8.87
C MET A 53 1.62 -2.19 8.51
N TRP A 54 0.55 -1.39 8.46
CA TRP A 54 0.63 0.04 8.24
C TRP A 54 0.55 0.76 9.56
N TYR A 55 1.37 1.78 9.71
CA TYR A 55 1.17 2.72 10.80
C TYR A 55 -0.10 3.55 10.52
N PRO A 56 -0.94 3.83 11.54
CA PRO A 56 -2.18 4.58 11.34
C PRO A 56 -1.97 5.91 10.60
N GLU A 57 -0.88 6.62 10.87
CA GLU A 57 -0.54 7.88 10.21
C GLU A 57 -0.30 7.73 8.69
N GLU A 58 0.27 6.61 8.25
CA GLU A 58 0.48 6.32 6.83
C GLU A 58 -0.84 5.95 6.14
N VAL A 59 -1.75 5.25 6.86
CA VAL A 59 -3.10 4.96 6.35
C VAL A 59 -3.87 6.26 6.12
N VAL A 60 -3.94 7.14 7.13
CA VAL A 60 -4.66 8.42 7.04
C VAL A 60 -4.16 9.26 5.86
N LYS A 61 -2.85 9.32 5.67
CA LYS A 61 -2.22 10.05 4.56
C LYS A 61 -2.67 9.52 3.20
N VAL A 62 -2.59 8.22 3.00
CA VAL A 62 -2.93 7.58 1.71
C VAL A 62 -4.43 7.65 1.44
N ILE A 63 -5.27 7.42 2.44
CA ILE A 63 -6.72 7.59 2.31
C ILE A 63 -7.08 9.05 2.00
N GLY A 64 -6.38 10.03 2.58
CA GLY A 64 -6.54 11.44 2.22
C GLY A 64 -6.22 11.72 0.74
N ASN A 65 -5.18 11.09 0.19
CA ASN A 65 -4.88 11.19 -1.25
C ASN A 65 -6.01 10.59 -2.10
N VAL A 66 -6.57 9.45 -1.69
CA VAL A 66 -7.71 8.81 -2.39
C VAL A 66 -8.95 9.71 -2.35
N TYR A 67 -9.30 10.22 -1.16
CA TYR A 67 -10.41 11.15 -0.98
C TYR A 67 -10.31 12.36 -1.91
N ASN A 68 -9.16 13.02 -1.93
CA ASN A 68 -8.94 14.18 -2.79
C ASN A 68 -8.99 13.82 -4.28
N ARG A 69 -8.50 12.64 -4.66
CA ARG A 69 -8.53 12.19 -6.05
C ARG A 69 -9.94 11.86 -6.53
N VAL A 70 -10.75 11.22 -5.69
CA VAL A 70 -12.18 10.96 -5.94
C VAL A 70 -12.94 12.29 -6.02
N GLY A 71 -12.73 13.18 -5.04
CA GLY A 71 -13.28 14.54 -5.02
C GLY A 71 -12.96 15.33 -6.29
N GLN A 72 -11.72 15.23 -6.77
CA GLN A 72 -11.29 15.89 -8.00
C GLN A 72 -12.03 15.35 -9.23
N ILE A 73 -12.10 14.03 -9.37
CA ILE A 73 -12.63 13.40 -10.59
C ILE A 73 -14.15 13.53 -10.69
N PHE A 74 -14.88 13.37 -9.57
CA PHE A 74 -16.34 13.29 -9.61
C PHE A 74 -17.06 14.50 -9.01
N TYR A 75 -16.39 15.30 -8.19
CA TYR A 75 -17.03 16.36 -7.39
C TYR A 75 -16.41 17.75 -7.56
N GLY A 76 -15.50 17.92 -8.53
CA GLY A 76 -14.94 19.23 -8.89
C GLY A 76 -13.90 19.80 -7.92
N PHE A 77 -13.28 18.98 -7.06
CA PHE A 77 -12.22 19.49 -6.17
C PHE A 77 -11.01 19.95 -6.98
N VAL A 78 -10.35 21.02 -6.50
CA VAL A 78 -9.00 21.36 -6.96
C VAL A 78 -8.03 20.30 -6.46
N ARG A 79 -7.16 19.79 -7.33
CA ARG A 79 -6.20 18.74 -6.99
C ARG A 79 -5.12 19.27 -6.03
N PRO A 80 -5.08 18.85 -4.76
CA PRO A 80 -3.96 19.20 -3.90
C PRO A 80 -2.71 18.39 -4.30
N PRO A 81 -1.51 18.85 -3.89
CA PRO A 81 -0.29 18.05 -3.99
C PRO A 81 -0.45 16.70 -3.28
N LEU A 82 0.10 15.63 -3.87
CA LEU A 82 0.08 14.31 -3.24
C LEU A 82 0.99 14.30 -2.01
N ARG A 83 0.47 13.81 -0.89
CA ARG A 83 1.26 13.54 0.31
C ARG A 83 2.02 12.23 0.12
N ILE A 84 3.28 12.35 -0.28
CA ILE A 84 4.18 11.22 -0.60
C ILE A 84 5.34 11.07 0.40
N ASP A 85 5.41 11.95 1.38
CA ASP A 85 6.35 11.86 2.48
C ASP A 85 6.21 10.50 3.16
N ARG A 86 7.33 9.90 3.56
CA ARG A 86 7.34 8.62 4.27
C ARG A 86 7.90 8.86 5.65
N ARG A 87 7.34 8.19 6.66
CA ARG A 87 7.98 8.09 7.96
C ARG A 87 9.45 7.69 7.79
N GLN A 88 10.34 8.38 8.48
CA GLN A 88 11.75 7.99 8.51
C GLN A 88 11.88 6.64 9.22
N GLY A 89 12.65 5.74 8.61
CA GLY A 89 12.97 4.44 9.18
C GLY A 89 14.45 4.13 8.98
N LYS A 90 14.96 3.23 9.82
CA LYS A 90 16.32 2.69 9.71
C LYS A 90 16.23 1.22 9.32
N PRO A 91 15.90 0.90 8.05
CA PRO A 91 15.81 -0.48 7.61
C PRO A 91 17.19 -1.13 7.80
N ARG A 92 17.22 -2.30 8.44
CA ARG A 92 18.47 -3.04 8.68
C ARG A 92 19.05 -3.61 7.39
N ASN A 93 18.18 -3.93 6.43
CA ASN A 93 18.55 -4.60 5.19
C ASN A 93 18.09 -3.78 3.98
N GLN A 94 18.81 -3.93 2.87
CA GLN A 94 18.38 -3.40 1.58
C GLN A 94 17.14 -4.15 1.06
N HIS A 95 16.43 -3.52 0.14
CA HIS A 95 15.25 -4.10 -0.50
C HIS A 95 15.62 -5.33 -1.34
N ASN A 96 14.96 -6.47 -1.11
CA ASN A 96 15.11 -7.67 -1.91
C ASN A 96 13.93 -7.81 -2.90
N ALA A 97 14.20 -7.60 -4.19
CA ALA A 97 13.22 -7.66 -5.26
C ALA A 97 12.66 -9.06 -5.50
N GLU A 98 13.40 -10.12 -5.16
CA GLU A 98 12.96 -11.50 -5.36
C GLU A 98 11.81 -11.88 -4.44
N LEU A 99 11.77 -11.29 -3.24
CA LEU A 99 10.74 -11.54 -2.23
C LEU A 99 9.58 -10.53 -2.33
N CYS A 100 9.71 -9.47 -3.12
CA CYS A 100 8.72 -8.41 -3.20
C CYS A 100 7.66 -8.69 -4.28
N GLN A 101 6.39 -8.74 -3.88
CA GLN A 101 5.29 -8.96 -4.84
C GLN A 101 5.24 -7.86 -5.91
N ALA A 102 5.41 -6.60 -5.52
CA ALA A 102 5.34 -5.48 -6.45
C ALA A 102 6.46 -5.54 -7.50
N CYS A 103 7.68 -5.95 -7.13
CA CYS A 103 8.77 -6.16 -8.08
C CYS A 103 8.46 -7.29 -9.06
N LYS A 104 7.92 -8.40 -8.57
CA LYS A 104 7.52 -9.54 -9.41
C LYS A 104 6.42 -9.17 -10.41
N GLU A 105 5.54 -8.24 -10.04
CA GLU A 105 4.50 -7.70 -10.92
C GLU A 105 4.96 -6.47 -11.74
N GLY A 106 6.20 -6.00 -11.60
CA GLY A 106 6.73 -4.84 -12.36
C GLY A 106 6.21 -3.47 -11.90
N LEU A 107 5.73 -3.36 -10.65
CA LEU A 107 5.00 -2.21 -10.11
C LEU A 107 5.69 -1.51 -8.92
N CYS A 108 6.94 -1.86 -8.60
CA CYS A 108 7.65 -1.32 -7.44
C CYS A 108 8.02 0.15 -7.60
#